data_AF-A0A4Y2W6B5-F1
#
_entry.id   AF-A0A4Y2W6B5-F1
#
_cell.length_a   1.000
_cell.length_b   1.000
_cell.length_c   1.000
_cell.angle_alpha   90.00
_cell.angle_beta   90.00
_cell.angle_gamma   90.00
#
_symmetry.space_group_name_H-M   'P 1'
#
loop_
_entity.id
_entity.type
_entity.pdbx_description
1 polymer ?
#
loop_
_entity_poly.entity_id
_entity_poly.type
_entity_poly.pdbx_seq_one_letter_code
_entity_poly.pdbx_strand_id
1 'polypeptide(L)'
;MLSGTKYGAETSALMKIYRALVRSKLYYGSAVYGSASKSVLRTPDTIHHQGLRMCLGSFRTSPDQSLYVLSNEPPLEKKREAYPESVS
;
A
#
# COMPACT_ATOMS: atom_id res chain seq x y z
N MET A 1 1.72 -30.01 -21.66
CA MET A 1 2.04 -28.77 -20.92
C MET A 1 0.79 -27.91 -20.89
N LEU A 2 0.06 -27.87 -19.77
CA LEU A 2 -1.13 -27.03 -19.62
C LEU A 2 -0.74 -25.72 -18.94
N SER A 3 -0.59 -24.69 -19.76
CA SER A 3 -0.51 -23.29 -19.35
C SER A 3 -1.90 -22.83 -18.92
N GLY A 4 -2.00 -22.26 -17.71
CA GLY A 4 -3.26 -21.79 -17.13
C GLY A 4 -3.06 -21.19 -15.75
N THR A 5 -2.04 -20.36 -15.63
CA THR A 5 -1.48 -19.96 -14.35
C THR A 5 -2.27 -18.76 -13.83
N LYS A 6 -3.27 -19.03 -12.98
CA LYS A 6 -4.31 -18.09 -12.52
C LYS A 6 -3.82 -17.02 -11.52
N TYR A 7 -2.60 -16.51 -11.70
CA TYR A 7 -1.96 -15.52 -10.82
C TYR A 7 -2.80 -14.23 -10.64
N GLY A 8 -3.62 -13.86 -11.62
CA GLY A 8 -4.46 -12.65 -11.54
C GLY A 8 -5.67 -12.74 -10.60
N ALA A 9 -6.24 -13.94 -10.40
CA ALA A 9 -7.44 -14.09 -9.58
C ALA A 9 -7.12 -13.98 -8.07
N GLU A 10 -6.05 -14.62 -7.64
CA GLU A 10 -5.57 -14.62 -6.26
C GLU A 10 -5.09 -13.23 -5.82
N THR A 11 -4.31 -12.55 -6.66
CA THR A 11 -3.81 -11.19 -6.40
C THR A 11 -4.96 -10.18 -6.24
N SER A 12 -6.03 -10.31 -7.03
CA SER A 12 -7.20 -9.43 -6.92
C SER A 12 -7.98 -9.60 -5.61
N ALA A 13 -8.05 -10.83 -5.07
CA ALA A 13 -8.71 -11.10 -3.80
C ALA A 13 -7.85 -10.63 -2.63
N LEU A 14 -6.54 -10.91 -2.70
CA LEU A 14 -5.56 -10.49 -1.70
C LEU A 14 -5.46 -8.96 -1.62
N MET A 15 -5.50 -8.27 -2.76
CA MET A 15 -5.55 -6.81 -2.82
C MET A 15 -6.81 -6.24 -2.16
N LYS A 16 -7.98 -6.89 -2.32
CA LYS A 16 -9.22 -6.49 -1.64
C LYS A 16 -9.09 -6.63 -0.12
N ILE A 17 -8.55 -7.74 0.36
CA ILE A 17 -8.32 -7.97 1.80
C ILE A 17 -7.32 -6.94 2.36
N TYR A 18 -6.23 -6.68 1.63
CA TYR A 18 -5.25 -5.67 1.97
C TYR A 18 -5.87 -4.27 2.10
N ARG A 19 -6.70 -3.87 1.12
CA ARG A 19 -7.42 -2.59 1.17
C ARG A 19 -8.40 -2.53 2.34
N ALA A 20 -9.09 -3.62 2.66
CA ALA A 20 -10.06 -3.66 3.75
C ALA A 20 -9.42 -3.60 5.14
N LEU A 21 -8.31 -4.30 5.35
CA LEU A 21 -7.69 -4.46 6.68
C LEU A 21 -6.51 -3.52 6.86
N VAL A 22 -5.47 -3.68 6.04
CA VAL A 22 -4.18 -3.00 6.23
C VAL A 22 -4.32 -1.52 5.90
N ARG A 23 -4.89 -1.20 4.74
CA ARG A 23 -5.08 0.20 4.31
C ARG A 23 -6.00 0.96 5.28
N SER A 24 -7.08 0.34 5.77
CA SER A 24 -7.97 0.95 6.76
C SER A 24 -7.25 1.27 8.08
N LYS A 25 -6.41 0.36 8.58
CA LYS A 25 -5.63 0.59 9.80
C LYS A 25 -4.56 1.67 9.62
N LEU A 26 -3.87 1.66 8.48
CA LEU A 26 -2.86 2.68 8.13
C LEU A 26 -3.50 4.08 8.00
N TYR A 27 -4.71 4.16 7.47
CA TYR A 27 -5.45 5.42 7.32
C TYR A 27 -6.01 5.92 8.66
N TYR A 28 -6.53 5.04 9.51
CA TYR A 28 -6.91 5.42 10.87
C TYR A 28 -5.72 5.99 11.66
N GLY A 29 -4.56 5.34 11.56
CA GLY A 29 -3.33 5.83 12.19
C GLY A 29 -2.79 7.11 11.57
N SER A 30 -3.08 7.43 10.30
CA SER A 30 -2.48 8.59 9.62
C SER A 30 -2.86 9.93 10.24
N ALA A 31 -4.03 10.04 10.87
CA ALA A 31 -4.42 11.24 11.62
C ALA A 31 -3.47 11.52 12.80
N VAL A 32 -2.99 10.46 13.46
CA VAL A 32 -2.02 10.57 14.58
C VAL A 32 -0.60 10.77 14.06
N TYR A 33 -0.29 10.20 12.88
CA TYR A 33 1.03 10.31 12.27
C TYR A 33 1.31 11.65 11.57
N GLY A 34 0.33 12.55 11.44
CA GLY A 34 0.50 13.84 10.75
C GLY A 34 1.64 14.70 11.30
N SER A 35 1.93 14.59 12.61
CA SER A 35 3.04 15.29 13.28
C SER A 35 4.20 14.38 13.68
N ALA A 36 4.18 13.10 13.26
CA ALA A 36 5.18 12.13 13.68
C ALA A 36 6.50 12.30 12.90
N SER A 37 7.62 12.03 13.58
CA SER A 37 8.95 12.09 12.97
C SER A 37 9.10 11.13 11.80
N LYS A 38 9.95 11.47 10.82
CA LYS A 38 10.25 10.66 9.63
C LYS A 38 10.60 9.20 9.98
N SER A 39 11.25 8.97 11.12
CA SER A 39 11.57 7.62 11.62
C SER A 39 10.33 6.79 11.95
N VAL A 40 9.30 7.42 12.52
CA VAL A 40 8.01 6.76 12.84
C VAL A 40 7.19 6.55 11.57
N LEU A 41 7.34 7.43 10.56
CA LEU A 41 6.66 7.31 9.28
C LEU A 41 7.22 6.21 8.37
N ARG A 42 8.50 5.80 8.55
CA ARG A 42 9.12 4.70 7.80
C ARG A 42 8.44 3.37 8.04
N THR A 43 7.97 3.10 9.25
CA THR A 43 7.35 1.82 9.61
C THR A 43 6.04 1.56 8.83
N PRO A 44 5.02 2.46 8.86
CA PRO A 44 3.80 2.26 8.09
C PRO A 44 4.04 2.24 6.58
N ASP A 45 5.04 2.98 6.09
CA ASP A 45 5.42 2.97 4.67
C ASP A 45 6.06 1.63 4.25
N THR A 46 6.95 1.08 5.07
CA THR A 46 7.56 -0.24 4.84
C THR A 46 6.49 -1.35 4.81
N ILE A 47 5.54 -1.32 5.75
CA ILE A 47 4.42 -2.27 5.80
C ILE A 47 3.54 -2.15 4.54
N HIS A 48 3.28 -0.92 4.09
CA HIS A 48 2.51 -0.67 2.87
C HIS A 48 3.18 -1.27 1.64
N HIS A 49 4.47 -1.00 1.42
CA HIS A 49 5.20 -1.52 0.25
C HIS A 49 5.31 -3.04 0.31
N GLN A 50 5.60 -3.61 1.48
CA GLN A 50 5.71 -5.05 1.65
C GLN A 50 4.36 -5.75 1.42
N GLY A 51 3.28 -5.16 1.91
CA GLY A 51 1.91 -5.62 1.67
C GLY A 51 1.57 -5.65 0.18
N LEU A 52 1.87 -4.57 -0.56
CA LEU A 52 1.66 -4.53 -2.01
C LEU A 52 2.51 -5.58 -2.75
N ARG A 53 3.78 -5.76 -2.37
CA ARG A 53 4.64 -6.81 -2.96
C ARG A 53 4.07 -8.20 -2.74
N MET A 54 3.60 -8.51 -1.54
CA MET A 54 2.94 -9.79 -1.24
C MET A 54 1.65 -9.95 -2.03
N CYS A 55 0.81 -8.91 -2.10
CA CYS A 55 -0.46 -8.94 -2.82
C CYS A 55 -0.29 -9.12 -4.33
N LEU A 56 0.77 -8.56 -4.90
CA LEU A 56 1.07 -8.64 -6.33
C LEU A 56 1.95 -9.85 -6.71
N GLY A 57 2.51 -10.55 -5.72
CA GLY A 57 3.56 -11.55 -5.96
C GLY A 57 4.83 -10.97 -6.59
N SER A 58 5.09 -9.67 -6.39
CA SER A 58 6.18 -8.95 -7.02
C SER A 58 7.52 -9.24 -6.33
N PHE A 59 8.60 -9.27 -7.11
CA PHE A 59 9.95 -9.46 -6.58
C PHE A 59 10.33 -8.39 -5.55
N ARG A 60 11.21 -8.75 -4.61
CA ARG A 60 11.75 -7.82 -3.59
C ARG A 60 12.54 -6.66 -4.21
N THR A 61 13.03 -6.84 -5.44
CA THR A 61 13.82 -5.85 -6.20
C THR A 61 12.98 -4.97 -7.11
N SER A 62 11.66 -5.22 -7.24
CA SER A 62 10.80 -4.39 -8.09
C SER A 62 10.76 -2.95 -7.56
N PRO A 63 10.82 -1.93 -8.43
CA PRO A 63 10.71 -0.54 -7.99
C PRO A 63 9.31 -0.25 -7.41
N ASP A 64 9.26 0.49 -6.30
CA ASP A 64 8.03 0.90 -5.62
C ASP A 64 7.04 1.63 -6.54
N GLN A 65 7.54 2.50 -7.41
CA GLN A 65 6.74 3.18 -8.43
C GLN A 65 5.95 2.22 -9.32
N SER A 66 6.54 1.09 -9.70
CA SER A 66 5.86 0.08 -10.52
C SER A 66 4.77 -0.63 -9.72
N LEU A 67 5.00 -0.88 -8.43
CA LEU A 67 3.99 -1.48 -7.54
C LEU A 67 2.75 -0.60 -7.40
N TYR A 68 2.93 0.73 -7.31
CA TYR A 68 1.82 1.67 -7.22
C TYR A 68 0.95 1.67 -8.49
N VAL A 69 1.59 1.65 -9.66
CA VAL A 69 0.89 1.56 -10.95
C VAL A 69 0.12 0.24 -11.06
N LEU A 70 0.75 -0.89 -10.70
CA LEU A 70 0.12 -2.21 -10.76
C LEU A 70 -1.01 -2.39 -9.73
N SER A 71 -0.86 -1.81 -8.53
CA SER A 71 -1.87 -1.90 -7.46
C SER A 71 -2.98 -0.86 -7.59
N ASN A 72 -2.80 0.13 -8.47
CA ASN A 72 -3.63 1.32 -8.59
C ASN A 72 -3.84 2.02 -7.23
N GLU A 73 -2.77 2.09 -6.43
CA GLU A 73 -2.75 2.74 -5.12
C GLU A 73 -1.68 3.84 -5.11
N PRO A 74 -1.99 5.06 -4.61
CA PRO A 74 -0.98 6.10 -4.44
C PRO A 74 -0.12 5.85 -3.19
N PRO A 75 1.12 6.37 -3.16
CA PRO A 75 1.96 6.33 -1.96
C PRO A 75 1.29 7.04 -0.77
N LEU A 76 1.57 6.54 0.43
CA LEU A 76 0.99 7.08 1.67
C LEU A 76 1.36 8.54 1.91
N GLU A 77 2.56 8.97 1.49
CA GLU A 77 3.01 10.36 1.60
C GLU A 77 2.09 11.33 0.85
N LYS A 78 1.78 11.05 -0.43
CA LYS A 78 0.86 11.87 -1.21
C LYS A 78 -0.55 11.93 -0.60
N LYS A 79 -0.99 10.85 0.06
CA LYS A 79 -2.27 10.84 0.76
C LYS A 79 -2.28 11.67 2.04
N ARG A 80 -1.14 11.76 2.73
CA ARG A 80 -1.00 12.63 3.92
C ARG A 80 -0.98 14.10 3.54
N GLU A 81 -0.33 14.43 2.42
CA GLU A 81 -0.30 15.80 1.86
C GLU A 81 -1.64 16.25 1.28
N ALA A 82 -2.53 15.33 0.89
CA ALA A 82 -3.90 15.66 0.48
C ALA A 82 -4.88 15.80 1.67
N TYR A 83 -4.51 15.37 2.88
CA TYR A 83 -5.35 15.50 4.08
C TYR A 83 -5.23 16.82 4.89
N PRO A 84 -4.27 17.76 4.69
CA PRO A 84 -4.21 19.00 5.46
C PRO A 84 -5.37 19.95 5.10
N GLU A 85 -6.08 19.72 3.99
CA GLU A 85 -7.14 20.61 3.49
C GLU A 85 -8.54 20.31 4.07
N SER A 86 -8.66 19.33 4.97
CA SER A 86 -9.92 18.98 5.63
C SER A 86 -10.03 19.44 7.09
N VAL A 87 -9.03 20.20 7.55
CA VAL A 87 -9.02 20.88 8.86
C VAL A 87 -8.64 22.35 8.64
N SER A 88 -9.48 23.08 7.90
CA SER A 88 -9.51 24.55 7.82
C SER A 88 -10.91 25.00 7.45
#